data_AF-A0A3D5W8C8-F1
#
_entry.id   AF-A0A3D5W8C8-F1
#
_cell.length_a   1.000
_cell.length_b   1.000
_cell.length_c   1.000
_cell.angle_alpha   90.00
_cell.angle_beta   90.00
_cell.angle_gamma   90.00
#
_symmetry.space_group_name_H-M   'P 1'
#
loop_
_entity.id
_entity.type
_entity.pdbx_description
1 polymer ?
#
loop_
_entity_poly.entity_id
_entity_poly.type
_entity_poly.pdbx_seq_one_letter_code
_entity_poly.pdbx_strand_id
1 'polypeptide(L)'
;LGALGVRNHQRTGWRETLDAEHFDSYRDGMAGCYKCPVHCRARNRLPSTPDNETSQDNWSHGDGPEYVTLGKFGPGLGIDQPEQVIRFNNMLNDLGLDSASTGSAIAWAMELYQRGLITAADTGGLELNWGDGKLIEDLLLLTVERSGFGDTLADSGKAVARGKYPPAALDYRMASKGLFQSDPHDARIIKAFALGLAVATRGMDHLRNRVTLEINARINDDPQFKRELYRGEVAAQPTDYEGKEHAVARCERVYASGDAVGMCRFNTWLFNS
;
A
#
# COMPACT_ATOMS: atom_id res chain seq x y z
N LEU A 1 0.88 -11.26 -13.62
CA LEU A 1 1.58 -11.73 -12.40
C LEU A 1 0.64 -12.25 -11.33
N GLY A 2 -0.61 -11.75 -11.24
CA GLY A 2 -1.57 -12.23 -10.24
C GLY A 2 -1.05 -12.04 -8.82
N ALA A 3 -0.39 -10.91 -8.56
CA ALA A 3 0.35 -10.61 -7.33
C ALA A 3 -0.15 -9.34 -6.65
N LEU A 4 -1.45 -9.03 -6.76
CA LEU A 4 -2.07 -7.87 -6.12
C LEU A 4 -2.93 -8.35 -4.94
N GLY A 5 -2.60 -7.95 -3.72
CA GLY A 5 -3.37 -8.29 -2.53
C GLY A 5 -4.76 -7.67 -2.55
N VAL A 6 -5.79 -8.51 -2.39
CA VAL A 6 -7.20 -8.11 -2.40
C VAL A 6 -7.87 -8.58 -1.11
N ARG A 7 -8.68 -7.70 -0.49
CA ARG A 7 -9.42 -7.95 0.76
C ARG A 7 -8.51 -8.58 1.82
N ASN A 8 -7.54 -7.78 2.30
CA ASN A 8 -6.50 -8.21 3.24
C ASN A 8 -5.75 -9.51 2.79
N HIS A 9 -5.34 -9.55 1.52
CA HIS A 9 -4.59 -10.67 0.90
C HIS A 9 -5.35 -12.01 0.80
N GLN A 10 -6.68 -12.02 0.91
CA GLN A 10 -7.50 -13.22 0.66
C GLN A 10 -7.45 -13.67 -0.81
N ARG A 11 -7.19 -12.75 -1.76
CA ARG A 11 -7.03 -13.04 -3.19
C ARG A 11 -5.86 -12.24 -3.77
N THR A 12 -5.42 -12.62 -4.97
CA THR A 12 -4.21 -12.05 -5.60
C THR A 12 -4.43 -11.35 -6.94
N GLY A 13 -5.69 -11.11 -7.32
CA GLY A 13 -6.07 -10.42 -8.56
C GLY A 13 -7.39 -9.67 -8.41
N TRP A 14 -7.54 -8.59 -9.18
CA TRP A 14 -8.69 -7.69 -9.14
C TRP A 14 -9.18 -7.31 -10.53
N ARG A 15 -10.16 -6.39 -10.58
CA ARG A 15 -10.74 -5.81 -11.80
C ARG A 15 -9.77 -4.83 -12.45
N GLU A 16 -9.92 -4.64 -13.75
CA GLU A 16 -9.15 -3.68 -14.59
C GLU A 16 -9.62 -2.22 -14.40
N THR A 17 -10.73 -1.99 -13.70
CA THR A 17 -11.30 -0.65 -13.46
C THR A 17 -10.38 0.29 -12.68
N LEU A 18 -9.32 -0.24 -12.06
CA LEU A 18 -8.31 0.54 -11.34
C LEU A 18 -6.94 0.57 -12.03
N ASP A 19 -6.87 0.21 -13.32
CA ASP A 19 -5.67 0.39 -14.11
C ASP A 19 -5.41 1.88 -14.40
N ALA A 20 -4.16 2.23 -14.69
CA ALA A 20 -3.72 3.63 -14.81
C ALA A 20 -4.55 4.46 -15.81
N GLU A 21 -5.03 3.85 -16.90
CA GLU A 21 -5.86 4.50 -17.91
C GLU A 21 -7.17 5.06 -17.35
N HIS A 22 -7.73 4.43 -16.31
CA HIS A 22 -8.95 4.87 -15.64
C HIS A 22 -8.72 6.03 -14.67
N PHE A 23 -7.47 6.36 -14.35
CA PHE A 23 -7.11 7.51 -13.52
C PHE A 23 -6.71 8.73 -14.37
N ASP A 24 -6.35 8.53 -15.64
CA ASP A 24 -5.81 9.59 -16.50
C ASP A 24 -6.80 10.74 -16.74
N SER A 25 -8.11 10.46 -16.77
CA SER A 25 -9.17 11.47 -16.90
C SER A 25 -9.24 12.45 -15.73
N TYR A 26 -8.78 12.05 -14.54
CA TYR A 26 -8.74 12.89 -13.34
C TYR A 26 -7.39 13.58 -13.14
N ARG A 27 -6.40 13.31 -14.01
CA ARG A 27 -5.03 13.82 -13.88
C ARG A 27 -4.83 15.09 -14.70
N ASP A 28 -4.92 16.25 -14.05
CA ASP A 28 -4.75 17.55 -14.72
C ASP A 28 -3.28 17.92 -15.00
N GLY A 29 -2.34 17.16 -14.42
CA GLY A 29 -0.93 17.23 -14.75
C GLY A 29 -0.06 16.46 -13.76
N MET A 30 1.25 16.62 -13.94
CA MET A 30 2.27 16.07 -13.04
C MET A 30 3.03 17.20 -12.34
N ALA A 31 3.54 16.92 -11.15
CA ALA A 31 4.39 17.80 -10.36
C ALA A 31 5.66 17.06 -9.92
N GLY A 32 6.67 17.82 -9.54
CA GLY A 32 7.95 17.29 -9.07
C GLY A 32 8.27 17.73 -7.65
N CYS A 33 9.01 16.89 -6.94
CA CYS A 33 9.77 17.33 -5.78
C CYS A 33 10.83 18.38 -6.19
N TYR A 34 11.42 19.05 -5.21
CA TYR A 34 12.44 20.09 -5.43
C TYR A 34 13.54 19.62 -6.41
N LYS A 35 13.65 20.33 -7.55
CA LYS A 35 14.62 20.07 -8.64
C LYS A 35 14.61 18.65 -9.22
N CYS A 36 13.56 17.87 -8.99
CA CYS A 36 13.48 16.50 -9.51
C CYS A 36 13.15 16.50 -11.00
N PRO A 37 13.91 15.83 -11.89
CA PRO A 37 13.58 15.77 -13.31
C PRO A 37 12.48 14.75 -13.65
N VAL A 38 12.12 13.87 -12.72
CA VAL A 38 11.16 12.76 -12.96
C VAL A 38 9.71 13.24 -12.98
N HIS A 39 9.38 14.24 -12.15
CA HIS A 39 8.01 14.77 -12.01
C HIS A 39 6.95 13.67 -11.85
N CYS A 40 7.17 12.71 -10.93
CA CYS A 40 6.28 11.54 -10.79
C CYS A 40 4.98 11.80 -10.04
N ARG A 41 4.80 12.96 -9.40
CA ARG A 41 3.65 13.22 -8.53
C ARG A 41 2.44 13.64 -9.39
N ALA A 42 1.45 12.77 -9.53
CA ALA A 42 0.21 13.12 -10.22
C ALA A 42 -0.54 14.20 -9.44
N ARG A 43 -1.16 15.15 -10.15
CA ARG A 43 -2.16 16.07 -9.60
C ARG A 43 -3.53 15.57 -10.03
N ASN A 44 -4.42 15.35 -9.08
CA ASN A 44 -5.76 14.86 -9.34
C ASN A 44 -6.82 15.93 -9.10
N ARG A 45 -7.92 15.80 -9.85
CA ARG A 45 -9.13 16.60 -9.72
C ARG A 45 -10.35 15.74 -10.04
N LEU A 46 -11.21 15.57 -9.05
CA LEU A 46 -12.54 15.00 -9.19
C LEU A 46 -13.50 16.03 -9.80
N PRO A 47 -14.51 15.59 -10.58
CA PRO A 47 -15.57 16.47 -11.05
C PRO A 47 -16.31 17.13 -9.88
N SER A 48 -16.72 18.39 -10.07
CA SER A 48 -17.61 19.06 -9.12
C SER A 48 -18.94 18.31 -9.02
N THR A 49 -19.38 18.06 -7.79
CA THR A 49 -20.72 17.59 -7.46
C THR A 49 -21.38 18.60 -6.54
N PRO A 50 -22.73 18.68 -6.44
CA PRO A 50 -23.39 19.57 -5.49
C PRO A 50 -22.89 19.42 -4.04
N ASP A 51 -22.49 18.19 -3.66
CA ASP A 51 -21.93 17.86 -2.34
C ASP A 51 -20.48 18.35 -2.17
N ASN A 52 -19.71 18.43 -3.27
CA ASN A 52 -18.32 18.88 -3.27
C ASN A 52 -18.18 20.39 -3.59
N GLU A 53 -19.19 21.06 -4.11
CA GLU A 53 -19.12 22.52 -4.40
C GLU A 53 -19.34 23.40 -3.17
N THR A 54 -19.98 22.85 -2.12
CA THR A 54 -20.46 23.63 -0.97
C THR A 54 -19.64 23.41 0.31
N SER A 55 -18.79 22.38 0.35
CA SER A 55 -17.95 22.05 1.50
C SER A 55 -16.55 22.68 1.36
N GLN A 56 -16.08 23.34 2.43
CA GLN A 56 -14.71 23.87 2.53
C GLN A 56 -13.65 22.74 2.45
N ASP A 57 -14.05 21.51 2.81
CA ASP A 57 -13.24 20.28 2.82
C ASP A 57 -13.81 19.25 1.82
N ASN A 58 -13.86 19.59 0.54
CA ASN A 58 -14.52 18.73 -0.44
C ASN A 58 -13.69 17.51 -0.93
N TRP A 59 -12.42 17.41 -0.51
CA TRP A 59 -11.45 16.38 -0.94
C TRP A 59 -11.45 16.11 -2.46
N SER A 60 -11.78 17.13 -3.25
CA SER A 60 -12.00 17.00 -4.70
C SER A 60 -10.72 17.16 -5.52
N HIS A 61 -9.61 17.56 -4.91
CA HIS A 61 -8.33 17.70 -5.59
C HIS A 61 -7.16 17.40 -4.64
N GLY A 62 -6.03 17.00 -5.20
CA GLY A 62 -4.83 16.74 -4.41
C GLY A 62 -3.67 16.20 -5.24
N ASP A 63 -2.63 15.74 -4.54
CA ASP A 63 -1.52 14.99 -5.14
C ASP A 63 -1.78 13.47 -5.00
N GLY A 64 -1.40 12.69 -6.02
CA GLY A 64 -1.61 11.23 -6.09
C GLY A 64 -2.89 10.84 -6.85
N PRO A 65 -3.41 9.61 -6.65
CA PRO A 65 -2.91 8.60 -5.72
C PRO A 65 -1.61 7.95 -6.20
N GLU A 66 -0.75 7.62 -5.25
CA GLU A 66 0.37 6.70 -5.49
C GLU A 66 -0.13 5.25 -5.55
N TYR A 67 0.66 4.35 -6.16
CA TYR A 67 0.31 2.93 -6.31
C TYR A 67 -0.06 2.24 -4.98
N VAL A 68 0.60 2.64 -3.88
CA VAL A 68 0.30 2.13 -2.54
C VAL A 68 -1.12 2.48 -2.11
N THR A 69 -1.50 3.75 -2.22
CA THR A 69 -2.85 4.21 -1.86
C THR A 69 -3.89 3.53 -2.72
N LEU A 70 -3.66 3.42 -4.03
CA LEU A 70 -4.53 2.70 -4.95
C LEU A 70 -4.75 1.26 -4.51
N GLY A 71 -3.66 0.51 -4.28
CA GLY A 71 -3.76 -0.89 -3.91
C GLY A 71 -4.40 -1.12 -2.53
N LYS A 72 -4.11 -0.24 -1.56
CA LYS A 72 -4.59 -0.38 -0.18
C LYS A 72 -6.04 0.06 0.00
N PHE A 73 -6.48 1.11 -0.68
CA PHE A 73 -7.84 1.65 -0.58
C PHE A 73 -8.78 1.24 -1.72
N GLY A 74 -8.24 0.70 -2.81
CA GLY A 74 -9.01 0.07 -3.87
C GLY A 74 -9.23 -1.44 -3.59
N PRO A 75 -8.46 -2.34 -4.22
CA PRO A 75 -8.62 -3.79 -4.07
C PRO A 75 -8.47 -4.28 -2.62
N GLY A 76 -7.61 -3.62 -1.82
CA GLY A 76 -7.39 -3.95 -0.41
C GLY A 76 -8.66 -3.87 0.44
N LEU A 77 -9.57 -2.94 0.12
CA LEU A 77 -10.86 -2.72 0.79
C LEU A 77 -12.05 -3.18 -0.05
N GLY A 78 -11.82 -3.75 -1.24
CA GLY A 78 -12.87 -4.20 -2.15
C GLY A 78 -13.56 -3.08 -2.93
N ILE A 79 -12.92 -1.92 -3.06
CA ILE A 79 -13.38 -0.76 -3.83
C ILE A 79 -12.86 -0.88 -5.26
N ASP A 80 -13.69 -0.53 -6.24
CA ASP A 80 -13.37 -0.66 -7.66
C ASP A 80 -13.61 0.60 -8.50
N GLN A 81 -13.99 1.71 -7.87
CA GLN A 81 -14.23 3.00 -8.53
C GLN A 81 -13.03 3.95 -8.33
N PRO A 82 -12.39 4.45 -9.41
CA PRO A 82 -11.27 5.39 -9.34
C PRO A 82 -11.56 6.65 -8.52
N GLU A 83 -12.75 7.25 -8.69
CA GLU A 83 -13.13 8.49 -8.00
C GLU A 83 -13.11 8.34 -6.49
N GLN A 84 -13.58 7.19 -6.02
CA GLN A 84 -13.63 6.86 -4.61
C GLN A 84 -12.22 6.66 -4.04
N VAL A 85 -11.34 5.97 -4.79
CA VAL A 85 -9.93 5.83 -4.42
C VAL A 85 -9.20 7.18 -4.38
N ILE A 86 -9.45 8.07 -5.35
CA ILE A 86 -8.91 9.44 -5.38
C ILE A 86 -9.42 10.24 -4.18
N ARG A 87 -10.71 10.13 -3.86
CA ARG A 87 -11.30 10.79 -2.69
C ARG A 87 -10.64 10.35 -1.39
N PHE A 88 -10.48 9.04 -1.18
CA PHE A 88 -9.75 8.52 -0.02
C PHE A 88 -8.31 9.02 0.03
N ASN A 89 -7.61 9.07 -1.10
CA ASN A 89 -6.26 9.62 -1.15
C ASN A 89 -6.21 11.07 -0.68
N ASN A 90 -7.14 11.91 -1.15
CA ASN A 90 -7.19 13.31 -0.77
C ASN A 90 -7.54 13.47 0.73
N MET A 91 -8.47 12.66 1.24
CA MET A 91 -8.75 12.58 2.69
C MET A 91 -7.49 12.22 3.48
N LEU A 92 -6.76 11.17 3.09
CA LEU A 92 -5.56 10.72 3.80
C LEU A 92 -4.48 11.81 3.85
N ASN A 93 -4.30 12.55 2.76
CA ASN A 93 -3.35 13.66 2.69
C ASN A 93 -3.73 14.77 3.68
N ASP A 94 -4.99 15.21 3.67
CA ASP A 94 -5.47 16.32 4.52
C ASP A 94 -5.57 15.91 6.01
N LEU A 95 -5.93 14.66 6.26
CA LEU A 95 -6.02 14.07 7.61
C LEU A 95 -4.65 13.68 8.19
N GLY A 96 -3.59 13.66 7.38
CA GLY A 96 -2.24 13.29 7.82
C GLY A 96 -2.09 11.81 8.18
N LEU A 97 -2.78 10.93 7.47
CA LEU A 97 -2.79 9.48 7.71
C LEU A 97 -1.87 8.74 6.71
N ASP A 98 -1.09 7.78 7.23
CA ASP A 98 -0.33 6.86 6.37
C ASP A 98 -1.28 5.92 5.62
N SER A 99 -1.34 6.01 4.29
CA SER A 99 -2.25 5.21 3.47
C SER A 99 -2.00 3.70 3.59
N ALA A 100 -0.74 3.30 3.73
CA ALA A 100 -0.37 1.89 3.86
C ALA A 100 -0.93 1.26 5.15
N SER A 101 -0.59 1.86 6.30
CA SER A 101 -0.99 1.32 7.60
C SER A 101 -2.49 1.51 7.86
N THR A 102 -3.06 2.64 7.45
CA THR A 102 -4.50 2.92 7.64
C THR A 102 -5.35 1.97 6.81
N GLY A 103 -5.06 1.84 5.52
CA GLY A 103 -5.78 0.91 4.64
C GLY A 103 -5.65 -0.55 5.12
N SER A 104 -4.44 -0.95 5.57
CA SER A 104 -4.24 -2.30 6.11
C SER A 104 -4.96 -2.54 7.45
N ALA A 105 -5.05 -1.53 8.33
CA ALA A 105 -5.78 -1.64 9.59
C ALA A 105 -7.30 -1.77 9.36
N ILE A 106 -7.85 -1.00 8.42
CA ILE A 106 -9.26 -1.11 8.02
C ILE A 106 -9.53 -2.47 7.36
N ALA A 107 -8.66 -2.92 6.44
CA ALA A 107 -8.80 -4.22 5.79
C ALA A 107 -8.76 -5.37 6.82
N TRP A 108 -7.86 -5.30 7.80
CA TRP A 108 -7.81 -6.27 8.88
C TRP A 108 -9.11 -6.27 9.69
N ALA A 109 -9.62 -5.10 10.08
CA ALA A 109 -10.90 -4.99 10.78
C ALA A 109 -12.08 -5.60 10.00
N MET A 110 -12.18 -5.30 8.70
CA MET A 110 -13.19 -5.88 7.80
C MET A 110 -13.09 -7.41 7.74
N GLU A 111 -11.88 -7.98 7.69
CA GLU A 111 -11.69 -9.43 7.73
C GLU A 111 -12.07 -10.03 9.08
N LEU A 112 -11.73 -9.39 10.20
CA LEU A 112 -12.13 -9.86 11.53
C LEU A 112 -13.65 -9.88 11.66
N TYR A 113 -14.34 -8.86 11.13
CA TYR A 113 -15.80 -8.78 11.10
C TYR A 113 -16.40 -9.87 10.21
N GLN A 114 -15.88 -10.03 8.98
CA GLN A 114 -16.28 -11.10 8.06
C GLN A 114 -16.18 -12.49 8.70
N ARG A 115 -15.19 -12.70 9.58
CA ARG A 115 -14.94 -13.96 10.28
C ARG A 115 -15.69 -14.10 11.60
N GLY A 116 -16.42 -13.07 12.04
CA GLY A 116 -17.14 -13.05 13.33
C GLY A 116 -16.23 -12.98 14.56
N LEU A 117 -14.97 -12.57 14.40
CA LEU A 117 -14.04 -12.34 15.52
C LEU A 117 -14.29 -11.01 16.23
N ILE A 118 -14.87 -10.06 15.51
CA ILE A 118 -15.51 -8.87 16.04
C ILE A 118 -16.91 -8.77 15.43
N THR A 119 -17.80 -8.06 16.10
CA THR A 119 -19.22 -7.96 15.78
C THR A 119 -19.67 -6.51 15.75
N ALA A 120 -20.92 -6.25 15.35
CA ALA A 120 -21.49 -4.91 15.40
C ALA A 120 -21.48 -4.33 16.83
N ALA A 121 -21.49 -5.16 17.87
CA ALA A 121 -21.37 -4.69 19.25
C ALA A 121 -19.99 -4.07 19.54
N ASP A 122 -18.92 -4.64 18.95
CA ASP A 122 -17.53 -4.17 19.13
C ASP A 122 -17.25 -2.88 18.36
N THR A 123 -18.01 -2.63 17.29
CA THR A 123 -17.83 -1.50 16.37
C THR A 123 -18.79 -0.33 16.62
N GLY A 124 -19.63 -0.43 17.67
CA GLY A 124 -20.64 0.60 17.96
C GLY A 124 -21.81 0.61 16.97
N GLY A 125 -22.11 -0.53 16.35
CA GLY A 125 -23.21 -0.72 15.40
C GLY A 125 -22.79 -0.67 13.93
N LEU A 126 -21.51 -0.41 13.63
CA LEU A 126 -21.02 -0.35 12.26
C LEU A 126 -20.86 -1.76 11.66
N GLU A 127 -21.43 -1.99 10.48
CA GLU A 127 -21.24 -3.23 9.73
C GLU A 127 -20.02 -3.11 8.80
N LEU A 128 -18.93 -3.81 9.08
CA LEU A 128 -17.67 -3.67 8.33
C LEU A 128 -17.65 -4.48 7.02
N ASN A 129 -18.53 -4.13 6.10
CA ASN A 129 -18.68 -4.79 4.81
C ASN A 129 -17.62 -4.31 3.80
N TRP A 130 -17.05 -5.24 3.02
CA TRP A 130 -16.11 -4.92 1.94
C TRP A 130 -16.77 -4.08 0.85
N GLY A 131 -16.05 -3.09 0.31
CA GLY A 131 -16.51 -2.26 -0.80
C GLY A 131 -17.51 -1.16 -0.40
N ASP A 132 -17.83 -1.01 0.89
CA ASP A 132 -18.63 0.12 1.37
C ASP A 132 -17.76 1.36 1.52
N GLY A 133 -17.75 2.19 0.48
CA GLY A 133 -16.89 3.35 0.49
C GLY A 133 -17.35 4.49 1.40
N LYS A 134 -18.67 4.64 1.66
CA LYS A 134 -19.15 5.65 2.62
C LYS A 134 -18.69 5.29 4.03
N LEU A 135 -18.80 4.02 4.40
CA LEU A 135 -18.26 3.52 5.65
C LEU A 135 -16.75 3.80 5.76
N ILE A 136 -15.98 3.59 4.69
CA ILE A 136 -14.53 3.87 4.72
C ILE A 136 -14.24 5.35 4.99
N GLU A 137 -14.97 6.29 4.38
CA GLU A 137 -14.84 7.73 4.69
C GLU A 137 -15.12 8.00 6.17
N ASP A 138 -16.19 7.42 6.71
CA ASP A 138 -16.58 7.61 8.11
C ASP A 138 -15.52 7.01 9.06
N LEU A 139 -14.96 5.84 8.73
CA LEU A 139 -13.89 5.21 9.51
C LEU A 139 -12.61 6.07 9.52
N LEU A 140 -12.28 6.76 8.42
CA LEU A 140 -11.12 7.67 8.39
C LEU A 140 -11.30 8.84 9.35
N LEU A 141 -12.49 9.44 9.37
CA LEU A 141 -12.83 10.55 10.27
C LEU A 141 -12.83 10.09 11.74
N LEU A 142 -13.49 8.97 12.05
CA LEU A 142 -13.48 8.40 13.40
C LEU A 142 -12.05 8.08 13.87
N THR A 143 -11.18 7.62 12.96
CA THR A 143 -9.79 7.27 13.28
C THR A 143 -8.99 8.49 13.71
N VAL A 144 -9.09 9.63 13.00
CA VAL A 144 -8.37 10.85 13.40
C VAL A 144 -8.91 11.45 14.69
N GLU A 145 -10.21 11.34 14.93
CA GLU A 145 -10.85 11.80 16.16
C GLU A 145 -10.63 10.86 17.35
N ARG A 146 -10.16 9.62 17.10
CA ARG A 146 -10.15 8.52 18.07
C ARG A 146 -11.50 8.34 18.75
N SER A 147 -12.59 8.43 17.98
CA SER A 147 -13.96 8.33 18.46
C SER A 147 -14.57 6.98 18.09
N GLY A 148 -15.32 6.37 19.02
CA GLY A 148 -15.95 5.06 18.82
C GLY A 148 -14.96 3.98 18.39
N PHE A 149 -15.29 3.26 17.30
CA PHE A 149 -14.40 2.25 16.73
C PHE A 149 -13.10 2.83 16.11
N GLY A 150 -13.09 4.13 15.81
CA GLY A 150 -11.91 4.84 15.35
C GLY A 150 -10.73 4.80 16.33
N ASP A 151 -10.97 4.74 17.65
CA ASP A 151 -9.90 4.56 18.64
C ASP A 151 -9.17 3.22 18.45
N THR A 152 -9.93 2.16 18.14
CA THR A 152 -9.37 0.82 17.85
C THR A 152 -8.55 0.83 16.56
N LEU A 153 -9.06 1.48 15.49
CA LEU A 153 -8.32 1.63 14.24
C LEU A 153 -7.04 2.47 14.41
N ALA A 154 -7.10 3.52 15.23
CA ALA A 154 -5.97 4.38 15.55
C ALA A 154 -4.89 3.71 16.40
N ASP A 155 -5.22 2.64 17.14
CA ASP A 155 -4.24 1.75 17.77
C ASP A 155 -3.54 0.81 16.75
N SER A 156 -4.08 0.71 15.53
CA SER A 156 -3.46 0.05 14.39
C SER A 156 -2.97 -1.37 14.73
N GLY A 157 -1.75 -1.74 14.34
CA GLY A 157 -1.16 -3.05 14.62
C GLY A 157 -1.05 -3.40 16.11
N LYS A 158 -1.29 -2.45 17.03
CA LYS A 158 -1.26 -2.66 18.49
C LYS A 158 -2.63 -2.96 19.10
N ALA A 159 -3.72 -2.95 18.33
CA ALA A 159 -5.08 -3.14 18.83
C ALA A 159 -5.26 -4.38 19.74
N VAL A 160 -4.67 -5.52 19.39
CA VAL A 160 -4.69 -6.73 20.24
C VAL A 160 -3.93 -6.51 21.56
N ALA A 161 -2.74 -5.93 21.51
CA ALA A 161 -1.95 -5.64 22.71
C ALA A 161 -2.61 -4.60 23.64
N ARG A 162 -3.52 -3.79 23.09
CA ARG A 162 -4.35 -2.81 23.81
C ARG A 162 -5.69 -3.38 24.27
N GLY A 163 -5.95 -4.66 24.02
CA GLY A 163 -7.20 -5.34 24.41
C GLY A 163 -8.42 -4.93 23.57
N LYS A 164 -8.22 -4.29 22.42
CA LYS A 164 -9.31 -3.84 21.53
C LYS A 164 -9.77 -4.92 20.55
N TYR A 165 -8.90 -5.90 20.26
CA TYR A 165 -9.21 -7.08 19.46
C TYR A 165 -8.84 -8.35 20.22
N PRO A 166 -9.51 -9.49 19.94
CA PRO A 166 -9.15 -10.77 20.55
C PRO A 166 -7.76 -11.26 20.08
N PRO A 167 -7.06 -12.10 20.86
CA PRO A 167 -5.77 -12.66 20.47
C PRO A 167 -5.77 -13.37 19.11
N ALA A 168 -6.86 -14.07 18.78
CA ALA A 168 -7.05 -14.75 17.49
C ALA A 168 -7.03 -13.81 16.27
N ALA A 169 -7.19 -12.50 16.47
CA ALA A 169 -7.09 -11.53 15.38
C ALA A 169 -5.67 -11.49 14.76
N LEU A 170 -4.63 -11.84 15.53
CA LEU A 170 -3.25 -11.82 15.07
C LEU A 170 -2.97 -12.76 13.88
N ASP A 171 -3.76 -13.83 13.74
CA ASP A 171 -3.65 -14.78 12.61
C ASP A 171 -3.96 -14.12 11.25
N TYR A 172 -4.69 -13.00 11.27
CA TYR A 172 -5.13 -12.26 10.08
C TYR A 172 -4.41 -10.92 9.91
N ARG A 173 -3.40 -10.65 10.76
CA ARG A 173 -2.66 -9.39 10.76
C ARG A 173 -1.40 -9.50 9.89
N MET A 174 -1.47 -8.96 8.68
CA MET A 174 -0.34 -8.93 7.73
C MET A 174 0.72 -7.89 8.13
N ALA A 175 1.60 -8.25 9.07
CA ALA A 175 2.61 -7.35 9.63
C ALA A 175 3.94 -8.04 9.97
N SER A 176 5.02 -7.25 9.94
CA SER A 176 6.37 -7.63 10.39
C SER A 176 6.93 -6.50 11.27
N LYS A 177 7.49 -6.88 12.42
CA LYS A 177 7.99 -5.94 13.46
C LYS A 177 6.96 -4.87 13.87
N GLY A 178 5.68 -5.23 13.84
CA GLY A 178 4.56 -4.35 14.22
C GLY A 178 4.10 -3.37 13.15
N LEU A 179 4.75 -3.29 11.99
CA LEU A 179 4.30 -2.49 10.85
C LEU A 179 3.54 -3.36 9.86
N PHE A 180 2.39 -2.88 9.39
CA PHE A 180 1.63 -3.52 8.31
C PHE A 180 2.42 -3.50 6.99
N GLN A 181 2.11 -4.44 6.10
CA GLN A 181 2.72 -4.47 4.79
C GLN A 181 2.46 -3.16 4.02
N SER A 182 3.50 -2.41 3.66
CA SER A 182 3.30 -1.09 3.01
C SER A 182 2.94 -1.18 1.53
N ASP A 183 3.39 -2.20 0.83
CA ASP A 183 3.07 -2.40 -0.59
C ASP A 183 1.79 -3.25 -0.75
N PRO A 184 1.00 -3.07 -1.82
CA PRO A 184 -0.16 -3.90 -2.07
C PRO A 184 0.15 -5.25 -2.74
N HIS A 185 1.39 -5.53 -3.16
CA HIS A 185 1.73 -6.80 -3.80
C HIS A 185 1.59 -8.00 -2.86
N ASP A 186 1.17 -9.14 -3.39
CA ASP A 186 1.13 -10.37 -2.62
C ASP A 186 2.53 -11.00 -2.50
N ALA A 187 3.03 -11.11 -1.25
CA ALA A 187 4.36 -11.62 -0.97
C ALA A 187 4.52 -13.13 -1.25
N ARG A 188 3.45 -13.90 -1.50
CA ARG A 188 3.55 -15.34 -1.76
C ARG A 188 4.26 -15.64 -3.09
N ILE A 189 4.17 -14.72 -4.05
CA ILE A 189 4.60 -14.95 -5.45
C ILE A 189 6.06 -14.51 -5.68
N ILE A 190 6.45 -13.36 -5.13
CA ILE A 190 7.74 -12.73 -5.43
C ILE A 190 8.70 -12.97 -4.24
N LYS A 191 9.63 -13.91 -4.36
CA LYS A 191 10.42 -14.40 -3.21
C LYS A 191 11.45 -13.41 -2.69
N ALA A 192 12.12 -12.64 -3.56
CA ALA A 192 13.02 -11.59 -3.07
C ALA A 192 12.23 -10.48 -2.37
N PHE A 193 11.02 -10.17 -2.86
CA PHE A 193 10.11 -9.23 -2.20
C PHE A 193 9.70 -9.71 -0.80
N ALA A 194 9.30 -10.98 -0.68
CA ALA A 194 8.96 -11.59 0.62
C ALA A 194 10.14 -11.53 1.61
N LEU A 195 11.33 -11.91 1.16
CA LEU A 195 12.56 -11.83 1.96
C LEU A 195 12.85 -10.38 2.38
N GLY A 196 12.74 -9.44 1.44
CA GLY A 196 12.93 -8.01 1.68
C GLY A 196 12.01 -7.47 2.77
N LEU A 197 10.72 -7.76 2.69
CA LEU A 197 9.73 -7.39 3.72
C LEU A 197 10.05 -8.02 5.09
N ALA A 198 10.56 -9.25 5.13
CA ALA A 198 10.91 -9.93 6.37
C ALA A 198 12.13 -9.27 7.06
N VAL A 199 13.16 -8.91 6.29
CA VAL A 199 14.43 -8.37 6.84
C VAL A 199 14.45 -6.85 6.99
N ALA A 200 13.52 -6.12 6.34
CA ALA A 200 13.48 -4.67 6.36
C ALA A 200 13.54 -4.10 7.79
N THR A 201 14.42 -3.12 7.98
CA THR A 201 14.82 -2.62 9.31
C THR A 201 13.71 -1.87 10.04
N ARG A 202 12.70 -1.35 9.33
CA ARG A 202 11.60 -0.56 9.92
C ARG A 202 10.25 -1.27 9.92
N GLY A 203 10.24 -2.60 9.78
CA GLY A 203 9.03 -3.42 9.67
C GLY A 203 8.73 -3.81 8.23
N MET A 204 7.49 -4.20 7.95
CA MET A 204 7.05 -4.76 6.65
C MET A 204 6.97 -3.72 5.52
N ASP A 205 8.05 -2.96 5.34
CA ASP A 205 8.15 -1.88 4.39
C ASP A 205 8.94 -2.26 3.14
N HIS A 206 8.30 -2.13 1.98
CA HIS A 206 8.93 -2.42 0.70
C HIS A 206 10.04 -1.44 0.33
N LEU A 207 9.94 -0.17 0.69
CA LEU A 207 10.90 0.83 0.19
C LEU A 207 12.31 0.69 0.76
N ARG A 208 12.49 -0.14 1.79
CA ARG A 208 13.81 -0.39 2.38
C ARG A 208 14.75 -1.18 1.46
N ASN A 209 14.19 -2.13 0.69
CA ASN A 209 14.99 -3.07 -0.10
C ASN A 209 14.23 -3.66 -1.31
N ARG A 210 13.18 -2.99 -1.81
CA ARG A 210 12.36 -3.43 -2.96
C ARG A 210 13.22 -3.89 -4.14
N VAL A 211 13.08 -5.16 -4.49
CA VAL A 211 13.74 -5.80 -5.64
C VAL A 211 12.84 -5.70 -6.88
N THR A 212 12.50 -4.48 -7.31
CA THR A 212 11.52 -4.24 -8.38
C THR A 212 11.87 -4.93 -9.69
N LEU A 213 13.16 -4.96 -10.05
CA LEU A 213 13.61 -5.49 -11.34
C LEU A 213 13.49 -7.02 -11.45
N GLU A 214 13.18 -7.72 -10.35
CA GLU A 214 12.96 -9.17 -10.37
C GLU A 214 11.76 -9.57 -11.24
N ILE A 215 10.77 -8.69 -11.41
CA ILE A 215 9.59 -8.95 -12.25
C ILE A 215 9.76 -8.45 -13.69
N ASN A 216 10.93 -7.93 -14.06
CA ASN A 216 11.21 -7.45 -15.41
C ASN A 216 11.74 -8.59 -16.29
N ALA A 217 10.95 -9.00 -17.29
CA ALA A 217 11.32 -10.08 -18.21
C ALA A 217 12.68 -9.85 -18.88
N ARG A 218 12.99 -8.62 -19.31
CA ARG A 218 14.27 -8.32 -19.99
C ARG A 218 15.49 -8.55 -19.11
N ILE A 219 15.33 -8.38 -17.80
CA ILE A 219 16.39 -8.64 -16.81
C ILE A 219 16.49 -10.15 -16.54
N ASN A 220 15.35 -10.84 -16.54
CA ASN A 220 15.30 -12.27 -16.25
C ASN A 220 15.78 -13.15 -17.40
N ASP A 221 15.68 -12.66 -18.64
CA ASP A 221 16.12 -13.37 -19.85
C ASP A 221 17.64 -13.29 -20.09
N ASP A 222 18.37 -12.45 -19.32
CA ASP A 222 19.82 -12.32 -19.36
C ASP A 222 20.47 -12.63 -17.99
N PRO A 223 20.84 -13.90 -17.74
CA PRO A 223 21.44 -14.32 -16.47
C PRO A 223 22.78 -13.64 -16.17
N GLN A 224 23.57 -13.32 -17.20
CA GLN A 224 24.85 -12.65 -17.01
C GLN A 224 24.63 -11.23 -16.53
N PHE A 225 23.76 -10.48 -17.22
CA PHE A 225 23.41 -9.13 -16.82
C PHE A 225 22.82 -9.09 -15.42
N LYS A 226 21.90 -10.01 -15.10
CA LYS A 226 21.29 -10.11 -13.77
C LYS A 226 22.33 -10.39 -12.68
N ARG A 227 23.32 -11.24 -12.96
CA ARG A 227 24.43 -11.52 -12.05
C ARG A 227 25.30 -10.29 -11.81
N GLU A 228 25.61 -9.53 -12.85
CA GLU A 228 26.39 -8.30 -12.75
C GLU A 228 25.64 -7.21 -11.96
N LEU A 229 24.34 -7.06 -12.24
CA LEU A 229 23.42 -6.14 -11.59
C LEU A 229 23.38 -6.34 -10.06
N TYR A 230 23.16 -7.59 -9.64
CA TYR A 230 23.03 -7.94 -8.22
C TYR A 230 24.34 -8.34 -7.54
N ARG A 231 25.42 -8.50 -8.29
CA ARG A 231 26.74 -8.98 -7.82
C ARG A 231 26.66 -10.37 -7.16
N GLY A 232 25.85 -11.24 -7.73
CA GLY A 232 25.59 -12.61 -7.27
C GLY A 232 24.64 -13.32 -8.22
N GLU A 233 24.64 -14.65 -8.23
CA GLU A 233 23.68 -15.41 -9.03
C GLU A 233 22.28 -15.26 -8.43
N VAL A 234 21.28 -14.98 -9.27
CA VAL A 234 19.89 -14.76 -8.81
C VAL A 234 18.97 -15.47 -9.80
N ALA A 235 18.13 -16.38 -9.30
CA ALA A 235 17.20 -17.12 -10.15
C ALA A 235 16.31 -16.17 -10.98
N ALA A 236 16.06 -16.55 -12.23
CA ALA A 236 15.26 -15.76 -13.17
C ALA A 236 13.80 -15.65 -12.70
N GLN A 237 13.17 -16.76 -12.31
CA GLN A 237 11.76 -16.76 -11.94
C GLN A 237 11.53 -16.05 -10.60
N PRO A 238 10.53 -15.16 -10.48
CA PRO A 238 10.19 -14.50 -9.21
C PRO A 238 9.75 -15.48 -8.11
N THR A 239 9.30 -16.68 -8.49
CA THR A 239 8.80 -17.72 -7.58
C THR A 239 9.91 -18.57 -6.96
N ASP A 240 11.13 -18.49 -7.49
CA ASP A 240 12.27 -19.31 -7.04
C ASP A 240 12.97 -18.67 -5.86
N TYR A 241 13.63 -19.48 -5.04
CA TYR A 241 14.30 -19.00 -3.82
C TYR A 241 15.79 -18.72 -4.00
N GLU A 242 16.43 -19.28 -5.03
CA GLU A 242 17.88 -19.27 -5.17
C GLU A 242 18.43 -17.86 -5.46
N GLY A 243 19.38 -17.43 -4.62
CA GLY A 243 20.14 -16.20 -4.81
C GLY A 243 19.37 -14.90 -4.54
N LYS A 244 18.11 -14.97 -4.08
CA LYS A 244 17.29 -13.77 -3.82
C LYS A 244 17.88 -12.89 -2.73
N GLU A 245 18.64 -13.47 -1.81
CA GLU A 245 19.40 -12.76 -0.79
C GLU A 245 20.44 -11.80 -1.37
N HIS A 246 21.07 -12.13 -2.51
CA HIS A 246 21.99 -11.23 -3.19
C HIS A 246 21.26 -9.99 -3.71
N ALA A 247 20.08 -10.19 -4.30
CA ALA A 247 19.26 -9.10 -4.81
C ALA A 247 18.75 -8.18 -3.69
N VAL A 248 18.21 -8.75 -2.61
CA VAL A 248 17.77 -7.99 -1.42
C VAL A 248 18.92 -7.22 -0.79
N ALA A 249 20.06 -7.87 -0.52
CA ALA A 249 21.22 -7.22 0.08
C ALA A 249 21.78 -6.10 -0.79
N ARG A 250 21.76 -6.26 -2.12
CA ARG A 250 22.20 -5.23 -3.06
C ARG A 250 21.26 -4.02 -3.03
N CYS A 251 19.95 -4.25 -3.15
CA CYS A 251 18.95 -3.18 -3.07
C CYS A 251 19.04 -2.45 -1.73
N GLU A 252 19.10 -3.16 -0.60
CA GLU A 252 19.18 -2.53 0.72
C GLU A 252 20.40 -1.60 0.88
N ARG A 253 21.58 -2.03 0.41
CA ARG A 253 22.80 -1.20 0.45
C ARG A 253 22.68 0.05 -0.43
N VAL A 254 22.24 -0.11 -1.68
CA VAL A 254 22.08 1.01 -2.62
C VAL A 254 21.05 2.00 -2.10
N TYR A 255 19.96 1.49 -1.56
CA TYR A 255 18.87 2.29 -1.04
C TYR A 255 19.25 3.02 0.25
N ALA A 256 19.98 2.37 1.15
CA ALA A 256 20.53 3.02 2.33
C ALA A 256 21.50 4.16 1.97
N SER A 257 22.34 3.98 0.94
CA SER A 257 23.20 5.07 0.44
C SER A 257 22.39 6.23 -0.13
N GLY A 258 21.32 5.93 -0.89
CA GLY A 258 20.39 6.95 -1.39
C GLY A 258 19.69 7.72 -0.27
N ASP A 259 19.23 7.01 0.77
CA ASP A 259 18.61 7.64 1.94
C ASP A 259 19.60 8.56 2.69
N ALA A 260 20.85 8.11 2.85
CA ALA A 260 21.89 8.84 3.57
C ALA A 260 22.26 10.19 2.92
N VAL A 261 22.11 10.31 1.60
CA VAL A 261 22.40 11.54 0.86
C VAL A 261 21.14 12.32 0.46
N GLY A 262 19.96 11.91 0.95
CA GLY A 262 18.69 12.57 0.65
C GLY A 262 18.23 12.39 -0.81
N MET A 263 18.68 11.35 -1.49
CA MET A 263 18.31 11.05 -2.87
C MET A 263 17.01 10.25 -2.94
N CYS A 264 16.07 10.72 -3.75
CA CYS A 264 14.83 10.00 -4.02
C CYS A 264 15.10 8.61 -4.57
N ARG A 265 14.33 7.62 -4.09
CA ARG A 265 14.42 6.22 -4.51
C ARG A 265 14.27 6.04 -6.03
N PHE A 266 13.43 6.82 -6.70
CA PHE A 266 13.26 6.75 -8.16
C PHE A 266 14.51 7.16 -8.94
N ASN A 267 15.43 7.90 -8.31
CA ASN A 267 16.73 8.26 -8.87
C ASN A 267 17.86 7.33 -8.38
N THR A 268 17.55 6.34 -7.54
CA THR A 268 18.54 5.33 -7.14
C THR A 268 18.59 4.21 -8.17
N TRP A 269 19.79 3.66 -8.38
CA TRP A 269 19.98 2.45 -9.18
C TRP A 269 19.17 1.29 -8.57
N LEU A 270 18.69 0.35 -9.42
CA LEU A 270 17.88 -0.83 -9.05
C LEU A 270 16.40 -0.61 -8.76
N PHE A 271 15.91 0.64 -8.68
CA PHE A 271 14.48 0.86 -8.45
C PHE A 271 13.66 0.83 -9.75
N ASN A 272 14.07 1.60 -10.76
CA ASN A 272 13.40 1.73 -12.07
C ASN A 272 14.35 1.52 -13.28
N SER A 273 15.62 1.17 -13.04
CA SER A 273 16.68 1.19 -14.07
C SER A 273 16.46 0.23 -15.22
#